data_AF-A0A6J4QWX5-F1
#
_entry.id   AF-A0A6J4QWX5-F1
#
_cell.length_a   1.000
_cell.length_b   1.000
_cell.length_c   1.000
_cell.angle_alpha   90.00
_cell.angle_beta   90.00
_cell.angle_gamma   90.00
#
_symmetry.space_group_name_H-M   'P 1'
#
loop_
_entity.id
_entity.type
_entity.pdbx_description
1 polymer ?
#
loop_
_entity_poly.entity_id
_entity_poly.type
_entity_poly.pdbx_seq_one_letter_code
_entity_poly.pdbx_strand_id
1 'polypeptide(L)'
;MSRSKEHAWGIARTLASLGNVACEAGEYTRASRLYEESLELGGRRMGLNHTILICLEGLARVAVAQGRMKRAAHLFGTAAALREDRGWPLPPSKRTEHDRTVAAAHGALGKEAFTAAWTRGHALPLEEAIEDTLLGKGAI
;
A
#
# COMPACT_ATOMS: atom_id res chain seq x y z
N MET A 1 -19.12 -16.88 -16.36
CA MET A 1 -18.22 -15.79 -15.89
C MET A 1 -18.24 -15.54 -14.37
N SER A 2 -19.15 -16.11 -13.54
CA SER A 2 -19.24 -15.71 -12.11
C SER A 2 -18.21 -16.40 -11.18
N ARG A 3 -17.92 -17.70 -11.35
CA ARG A 3 -16.97 -18.44 -10.47
C ARG A 3 -15.51 -17.97 -10.54
N SER A 4 -15.00 -17.68 -11.74
CA SER A 4 -13.59 -17.31 -11.93
C SER A 4 -13.24 -15.99 -11.20
N LYS A 5 -14.19 -15.04 -11.14
CA LYS A 5 -14.01 -13.80 -10.40
C LYS A 5 -14.10 -14.00 -8.89
N GLU A 6 -15.00 -14.86 -8.39
CA GLU A 6 -15.05 -15.18 -6.96
C GLU A 6 -13.77 -15.86 -6.46
N HIS A 7 -13.18 -16.75 -7.26
CA HIS A 7 -11.92 -17.40 -6.89
C HIS A 7 -10.76 -16.39 -6.81
N ALA A 8 -10.61 -15.52 -7.81
CA ALA A 8 -9.55 -14.52 -7.78
C ALA A 8 -9.76 -13.45 -6.69
N TRP A 9 -11.00 -13.18 -6.27
CA TRP A 9 -11.29 -12.34 -5.10
C TRP A 9 -10.76 -12.95 -3.79
N GLY A 10 -11.08 -14.22 -3.56
CA GLY A 10 -10.62 -14.95 -2.38
C GLY A 10 -9.11 -15.06 -2.32
N ILE A 11 -8.47 -15.30 -3.48
CA ILE A 11 -7.01 -15.36 -3.59
C ILE A 11 -6.39 -14.01 -3.26
N ALA A 12 -6.84 -12.91 -3.85
CA ALA A 12 -6.29 -11.58 -3.60
C ALA A 12 -6.37 -11.20 -2.10
N ARG A 13 -7.50 -11.46 -1.44
CA ARG A 13 -7.65 -11.23 0.01
C ARG A 13 -6.71 -12.11 0.83
N THR A 14 -6.58 -13.38 0.46
CA THR A 14 -5.70 -14.32 1.18
C THR A 14 -4.24 -13.88 1.06
N LEU A 15 -3.81 -13.45 -0.13
CA LEU A 15 -2.47 -12.90 -0.35
C LEU A 15 -2.20 -11.66 0.49
N ALA A 16 -3.15 -10.71 0.55
CA ALA A 16 -3.02 -9.53 1.40
C ALA A 16 -2.93 -9.89 2.90
N SER A 17 -3.73 -10.86 3.36
CA SER A 17 -3.65 -11.36 4.74
C SER A 17 -2.32 -12.04 5.04
N LEU A 18 -1.80 -12.86 4.12
CA LEU A 18 -0.48 -13.47 4.25
C LEU A 18 0.64 -12.41 4.24
N GLY A 19 0.48 -11.35 3.44
CA GLY A 19 1.39 -10.20 3.44
C GLY A 19 1.46 -9.51 4.80
N ASN A 20 0.31 -9.34 5.48
CA ASN A 20 0.27 -8.82 6.85
C ASN A 20 1.04 -9.72 7.81
N VAL A 21 0.77 -11.03 7.79
CA VAL A 21 1.46 -12.00 8.66
C VAL A 21 2.98 -11.99 8.41
N ALA A 22 3.41 -11.99 7.15
CA ALA A 22 4.83 -11.90 6.80
C ALA A 22 5.45 -10.57 7.27
N CYS A 23 4.71 -9.46 7.19
CA CYS A 23 5.17 -8.16 7.66
C CYS A 23 5.34 -8.13 9.19
N GLU A 24 4.39 -8.69 9.94
CA GLU A 24 4.51 -8.83 11.41
C GLU A 24 5.68 -9.77 11.81
N ALA A 25 5.96 -10.77 10.99
CA ALA A 25 7.09 -11.68 11.19
C ALA A 25 8.45 -11.06 10.78
N GLY A 26 8.47 -9.83 10.26
CA GLY A 26 9.70 -9.18 9.77
C GLY A 26 10.20 -9.71 8.42
N GLU A 27 9.43 -10.56 7.73
CA GLU A 27 9.74 -11.13 6.43
C GLU A 27 9.41 -10.15 5.29
N TYR A 28 10.01 -8.94 5.32
CA TYR A 28 9.60 -7.81 4.49
C TYR A 28 9.66 -8.08 2.98
N THR A 29 10.65 -8.84 2.51
CA THR A 29 10.74 -9.24 1.09
C THR A 29 9.56 -10.10 0.67
N ARG A 30 9.18 -11.07 1.51
CA ARG A 30 8.02 -11.94 1.26
C ARG A 30 6.73 -11.14 1.35
N ALA A 31 6.61 -10.25 2.33
CA ALA A 31 5.47 -9.37 2.49
C ALA A 31 5.24 -8.50 1.23
N SER A 32 6.30 -7.86 0.71
CA SER A 32 6.24 -7.05 -0.52
C SER A 32 5.64 -7.84 -1.68
N ARG A 33 6.19 -9.04 -1.93
CA ARG A 33 5.74 -9.91 -3.01
C ARG A 33 4.26 -10.30 -2.86
N LEU A 34 3.82 -10.66 -1.66
CA LEU A 34 2.43 -11.05 -1.40
C LEU A 34 1.45 -9.89 -1.61
N TYR A 35 1.81 -8.67 -1.19
CA TYR A 35 0.98 -7.49 -1.45
C TYR A 35 0.95 -7.12 -2.93
N GLU A 36 2.06 -7.23 -3.65
CA GLU A 36 2.13 -6.95 -5.09
C GLU A 36 1.30 -7.96 -5.89
N GLU A 37 1.41 -9.26 -5.60
CA GLU A 37 0.57 -10.29 -6.23
C GLU A 37 -0.92 -10.05 -5.93
N SER A 38 -1.25 -9.60 -4.72
CA SER A 38 -2.61 -9.20 -4.36
C SER A 38 -3.10 -7.98 -5.15
N LEU A 39 -2.26 -6.96 -5.33
CA LEU A 39 -2.58 -5.76 -6.13
C LEU A 39 -2.76 -6.08 -7.61
N GLU A 40 -1.93 -6.95 -8.18
CA GLU A 40 -2.07 -7.40 -9.57
C GLU A 40 -3.42 -8.09 -9.81
N LEU A 41 -3.87 -8.91 -8.85
CA LEU A 41 -5.15 -9.62 -8.91
C LEU A 41 -6.37 -8.73 -8.58
N GLY A 42 -6.28 -7.94 -7.51
CA GLY A 42 -7.38 -7.13 -6.98
C GLY A 42 -7.57 -5.78 -7.68
N GLY A 43 -6.47 -5.16 -8.12
CA GLY A 43 -6.43 -3.86 -8.79
C GLY A 43 -6.93 -3.92 -10.23
N ARG A 44 -6.37 -4.82 -11.05
CA ARG A 44 -6.69 -4.86 -12.50
C ARG A 44 -8.05 -5.46 -12.84
N ARG A 45 -8.69 -6.20 -11.93
CA ARG A 45 -9.81 -7.08 -12.31
C ARG A 45 -11.11 -6.89 -11.52
N MET A 46 -11.08 -6.23 -10.36
CA MET A 46 -12.18 -6.38 -9.39
C MET A 46 -12.57 -5.13 -8.58
N GLY A 47 -11.85 -4.00 -8.68
CA GLY A 47 -12.20 -2.79 -7.94
C GLY A 47 -12.24 -2.99 -6.42
N LEU A 48 -11.37 -3.87 -5.89
CA LEU A 48 -11.34 -4.23 -4.47
C LEU A 48 -10.60 -3.18 -3.66
N ASN A 49 -11.18 -1.98 -3.58
CA ASN A 49 -10.53 -0.82 -2.98
C ASN A 49 -10.05 -1.08 -1.55
N HIS A 50 -10.76 -1.91 -0.77
CA HIS A 50 -10.31 -2.25 0.59
C HIS A 50 -9.07 -3.15 0.58
N THR A 51 -9.02 -4.16 -0.27
CA THR A 51 -7.84 -5.02 -0.44
C THR A 51 -6.65 -4.21 -0.97
N ILE A 52 -6.90 -3.32 -1.93
CA ILE A 52 -5.90 -2.40 -2.48
C ILE A 52 -5.33 -1.52 -1.37
N LEU A 53 -6.21 -0.93 -0.53
CA LEU A 53 -5.80 -0.11 0.59
C LEU A 53 -4.89 -0.86 1.57
N ILE A 54 -5.26 -2.10 1.94
CA ILE A 54 -4.42 -2.95 2.80
C ILE A 54 -3.04 -3.18 2.18
N CYS A 55 -2.97 -3.43 0.88
CA CYS A 55 -1.71 -3.67 0.20
C CYS A 55 -0.83 -2.42 0.13
N LEU A 56 -1.42 -1.25 -0.17
CA LEU A 56 -0.69 0.03 -0.20
C LEU A 56 -0.11 0.38 1.18
N GLU A 57 -0.91 0.25 2.24
CA GLU A 57 -0.45 0.45 3.63
C GLU A 57 0.66 -0.55 4.00
N GLY A 58 0.47 -1.83 3.66
CA GLY A 58 1.45 -2.89 3.91
C GLY A 58 2.79 -2.65 3.21
N LEU A 59 2.76 -2.23 1.94
CA LEU A 59 3.94 -1.88 1.17
C LEU A 59 4.63 -0.62 1.72
N ALA A 60 3.88 0.35 2.23
CA ALA A 60 4.45 1.53 2.88
C ALA A 60 5.22 1.16 4.16
N ARG A 61 4.68 0.24 4.97
CA ARG A 61 5.37 -0.32 6.15
C ARG A 61 6.66 -1.05 5.77
N VAL A 62 6.59 -1.92 4.76
CA VAL A 62 7.76 -2.61 4.20
C VAL A 62 8.81 -1.61 3.73
N ALA A 63 8.41 -0.54 3.04
CA ALA A 63 9.31 0.50 2.57
C ALA A 63 10.02 1.22 3.74
N VAL A 64 9.32 1.54 4.83
CA VAL A 64 9.96 2.10 6.03
C VAL A 64 10.96 1.13 6.66
N ALA A 65 10.58 -0.14 6.82
CA ALA A 65 11.46 -1.15 7.38
C ALA A 65 12.75 -1.35 6.56
N GLN A 66 12.71 -1.04 5.26
CA GLN A 66 13.84 -1.12 4.34
C GLN A 66 14.54 0.23 4.10
N GLY A 67 14.21 1.29 4.85
CA GLY A 67 14.86 2.59 4.70
C GLY A 67 14.36 3.42 3.51
N ARG A 68 13.38 2.93 2.74
CA ARG A 68 12.85 3.55 1.51
C ARG A 68 11.78 4.61 1.82
N MET A 69 12.16 5.64 2.56
CA MET A 69 11.22 6.61 3.15
C MET A 69 10.42 7.40 2.12
N LYS A 70 11.03 7.78 0.97
CA LYS A 70 10.32 8.46 -0.12
C LYS A 70 9.20 7.60 -0.69
N ARG A 71 9.48 6.30 -0.86
CA ARG A 71 8.49 5.32 -1.34
C ARG A 71 7.37 5.13 -0.32
N ALA A 72 7.70 5.05 0.97
CA ALA A 72 6.70 4.96 2.02
C ALA A 72 5.74 6.16 2.03
N ALA A 73 6.27 7.38 1.96
CA ALA A 73 5.47 8.61 1.91
C ALA A 73 4.57 8.66 0.66
N HIS A 74 5.09 8.25 -0.49
CA HIS A 74 4.31 8.15 -1.73
C HIS A 74 3.14 7.16 -1.57
N LEU A 75 3.41 5.93 -1.13
CA LEU A 75 2.39 4.89 -0.96
C LEU A 75 1.29 5.29 0.04
N PHE A 76 1.64 5.97 1.13
CA PHE A 76 0.61 6.51 2.03
C PHE A 76 -0.19 7.64 1.43
N GLY A 77 0.42 8.51 0.62
CA GLY A 77 -0.31 9.52 -0.14
C GLY A 77 -1.38 8.90 -1.03
N THR A 78 -1.03 7.82 -1.75
CA THR A 78 -1.99 7.06 -2.56
C THR A 78 -3.09 6.42 -1.73
N ALA A 79 -2.73 5.78 -0.61
CA ALA A 79 -3.72 5.20 0.31
C ALA A 79 -4.66 6.25 0.89
N ALA A 80 -4.18 7.47 1.16
CA ALA A 80 -4.98 8.59 1.63
C ALA A 80 -5.97 9.07 0.57
N ALA A 81 -5.53 9.27 -0.68
CA ALA A 81 -6.42 9.64 -1.78
C ALA A 81 -7.54 8.62 -1.99
N LEU A 82 -7.23 7.32 -1.93
CA LEU A 82 -8.23 6.26 -2.04
C LEU A 82 -9.24 6.27 -0.89
N ARG A 83 -8.79 6.54 0.34
CA ARG A 83 -9.69 6.67 1.49
C ARG A 83 -10.63 7.86 1.34
N GLU A 84 -10.12 9.00 0.89
CA GLU A 84 -10.88 10.22 0.64
C GLU A 84 -11.94 10.02 -0.45
N ASP A 85 -11.55 9.47 -1.60
CA ASP A 85 -12.45 9.15 -2.72
C ASP A 85 -13.62 8.24 -2.29
N ARG A 86 -13.35 7.28 -1.39
CA ARG A 86 -14.35 6.31 -0.93
C ARG A 86 -15.08 6.71 0.35
N GLY A 87 -14.70 7.83 0.97
CA GLY A 87 -15.23 8.25 2.27
C GLY A 87 -14.92 7.25 3.40
N TRP A 88 -13.79 6.55 3.31
CA TRP A 88 -13.38 5.53 4.27
C TRP A 88 -12.44 6.11 5.32
N PRO A 89 -12.89 6.33 6.56
CA PRO A 89 -12.01 6.83 7.60
C PRO A 89 -10.94 5.79 7.93
N LEU A 90 -9.74 6.25 8.29
CA LEU A 90 -8.70 5.40 8.85
C LEU A 90 -9.22 4.76 10.16
N PRO A 91 -9.34 3.42 10.24
CA PRO A 91 -9.83 2.78 11.45
C PRO A 91 -8.93 3.06 12.66
N PRO A 92 -9.48 3.19 13.89
CA PRO A 92 -8.68 3.43 15.08
C PRO A 92 -7.55 2.42 15.29
N SER A 93 -7.78 1.14 14.95
CA SER A 93 -6.79 0.07 15.06
C SER A 93 -5.55 0.27 14.17
N LYS A 94 -5.69 1.03 13.08
CA LYS A 94 -4.62 1.30 12.12
C LYS A 94 -3.91 2.63 12.36
N ARG A 95 -4.49 3.54 13.17
CA ARG A 95 -3.92 4.87 13.45
C ARG A 95 -2.51 4.79 14.03
N THR A 96 -2.30 4.02 15.09
CA THR A 96 -0.98 3.96 15.75
C THR A 96 0.13 3.54 14.80
N GLU A 97 -0.14 2.54 13.96
CA GLU A 97 0.83 2.04 12.98
C GLU A 97 1.04 3.02 11.83
N HIS A 98 -0.05 3.56 11.28
CA HIS A 98 -0.01 4.62 10.27
C HIS A 98 0.84 5.80 10.74
N ASP A 99 0.54 6.33 11.93
CA ASP A 99 1.19 7.51 12.48
C ASP A 99 2.67 7.25 12.77
N ARG A 100 3.03 6.06 13.27
CA ARG A 100 4.44 5.66 13.44
C ARG A 100 5.18 5.67 12.10
N THR A 101 4.57 5.13 11.06
CA THR A 101 5.20 4.98 9.75
C THR A 101 5.33 6.34 9.04
N VAL A 102 4.31 7.20 9.17
CA VAL A 102 4.35 8.60 8.71
C VAL A 102 5.41 9.41 9.46
N ALA A 103 5.47 9.29 10.79
CA ALA A 103 6.46 9.98 11.61
C ALA A 103 7.90 9.57 11.25
N ALA A 104 8.14 8.27 11.01
CA ALA A 104 9.45 7.78 10.58
C ALA A 104 9.87 8.36 9.22
N ALA A 105 8.97 8.33 8.23
CA ALA A 105 9.24 8.89 6.91
C ALA A 105 9.45 10.41 6.96
N HIS A 106 8.63 11.13 7.73
CA HIS A 106 8.76 12.58 7.90
C HIS A 106 10.05 12.96 8.62
N GLY A 107 10.44 12.25 9.69
CA GLY A 107 11.67 12.49 10.42
C GLY A 107 12.93 12.28 9.58
N ALA A 108 12.93 11.25 8.72
CA ALA A 108 14.08 10.93 7.86
C ALA A 108 14.20 11.83 6.62
N LEU A 109 13.07 12.24 6.01
CA LEU A 109 13.07 13.04 4.78
C LEU A 109 13.11 14.55 5.02
N GLY A 110 12.66 14.99 6.20
CA GLY A 110 12.28 16.38 6.41
C GLY A 110 10.96 16.74 5.73
N LYS A 111 10.38 17.87 6.16
CA LYS A 111 9.02 18.30 5.79
C LYS A 111 8.82 18.41 4.28
N GLU A 112 9.75 19.04 3.57
CA GLU A 112 9.61 19.36 2.14
C GLU A 112 9.61 18.09 1.27
N ALA A 113 10.62 17.23 1.47
CA ALA A 113 10.73 15.99 0.70
C ALA A 113 9.62 14.99 1.03
N PHE A 114 9.18 14.92 2.30
CA PHE A 114 8.01 14.15 2.69
C PHE A 114 6.75 14.66 2.00
N THR A 115 6.48 15.97 2.07
CA THR A 115 5.29 16.58 1.46
C THR A 115 5.29 16.34 -0.05
N ALA A 116 6.42 16.55 -0.74
CA ALA A 116 6.52 16.31 -2.18
C ALA A 116 6.29 14.84 -2.56
N ALA A 117 6.75 13.88 -1.75
CA ALA A 117 6.50 12.46 -2.00
C ALA A 117 5.03 12.09 -1.75
N TRP A 118 4.46 12.55 -0.64
CA TRP A 118 3.06 12.35 -0.28
C TRP A 118 2.12 12.92 -1.34
N THR A 119 2.29 14.20 -1.71
CA THR A 119 1.45 14.88 -2.70
C THR A 119 1.52 14.19 -4.05
N ARG A 120 2.70 13.68 -4.46
CA ARG A 120 2.82 12.89 -5.69
C ARG A 120 1.99 11.61 -5.64
N GLY A 121 2.05 10.87 -4.53
CA GLY A 121 1.25 9.65 -4.38
C GLY A 121 -0.25 9.93 -4.28
N HIS A 122 -0.64 11.03 -3.65
CA HIS A 122 -2.02 11.45 -3.50
C HIS A 122 -2.66 11.94 -4.82
N ALA A 123 -1.87 12.56 -5.70
CA ALA A 123 -2.37 13.10 -6.96
C ALA A 123 -2.65 12.05 -8.05
N LEU A 124 -2.11 10.82 -7.91
CA LEU A 124 -2.26 9.79 -8.94
C LEU A 124 -3.66 9.14 -8.89
N PRO A 125 -4.34 8.97 -10.04
CA PRO A 125 -5.51 8.10 -10.14
C PRO A 125 -5.19 6.69 -9.63
N LEU A 126 -6.17 6.00 -9.04
CA LEU A 126 -5.97 4.70 -8.38
C LEU A 126 -5.29 3.68 -9.29
N GLU A 127 -5.75 3.56 -10.54
CA GLU A 127 -5.21 2.61 -11.51
C GLU A 127 -3.74 2.92 -11.83
N GLU A 128 -3.40 4.19 -12.05
CA GLU A 128 -2.03 4.64 -12.33
C GLU A 128 -1.13 4.47 -11.10
N ALA A 129 -1.65 4.69 -9.89
CA ALA A 129 -0.91 4.51 -8.65
C ALA A 129 -0.63 3.03 -8.35
N ILE A 130 -1.55 2.12 -8.73
CA ILE A 130 -1.31 0.67 -8.67
C ILE A 130 -0.20 0.30 -9.66
N GLU A 131 -0.25 0.83 -10.88
CA GLU A 131 0.80 0.59 -11.87
C GLU A 131 2.16 1.15 -11.42
N ASP A 132 2.23 2.38 -10.92
CA ASP A 132 3.45 2.96 -10.35
C ASP A 132 4.00 2.12 -9.19
N THR A 133 3.13 1.68 -8.28
CA THR A 133 3.51 0.80 -7.17
C THR A 133 4.14 -0.50 -7.68
N LEU A 134 3.56 -1.11 -8.71
CA LEU A 134 4.04 -2.35 -9.32
C LEU A 134 5.26 -2.15 -10.24
N LEU A 135 5.47 -0.96 -10.80
CA LEU A 135 6.64 -0.62 -11.62
C LEU A 135 7.84 -0.22 -10.77
N GLY A 136 7.61 0.44 -9.62
CA GLY A 136 8.63 0.84 -8.66
C GLY A 136 9.28 -0.32 -7.89
N LYS A 137 9.08 -1.58 -8.32
CA LYS A 137 9.76 -2.79 -7.84
C LYS A 137 11.30 -2.69 -7.90
N GLY A 138 11.86 -1.81 -8.74
CA GLY A 138 13.29 -1.74 -9.03
C GLY A 138 14.05 -0.49 -8.58
N ALA A 139 13.42 0.49 -7.92
CA ALA A 139 14.15 1.69 -7.46
C ALA A 139 14.84 1.42 -6.12
N ILE A 140 16.12 1.04 -6.23
CA ILE A 140 17.13 0.98 -5.17
C ILE A 140 17.69 2.38 -4.94
#